data_AF-A0A2R6LJV1-F1
#
_entry.id   AF-A0A2R6LJV1-F1
#
_cell.length_a   1.000
_cell.length_b   1.000
_cell.length_c   1.000
_cell.angle_alpha   90.00
_cell.angle_beta   90.00
_cell.angle_gamma   90.00
#
_symmetry.space_group_name_H-M   'P 1'
#
loop_
_entity.id
_entity.type
_entity.pdbx_description
1 polymer ?
#
loop_
_entity_poly.entity_id
_entity_poly.type
_entity_poly.pdbx_seq_one_letter_code
_entity_poly.pdbx_strand_id
1 'polypeptide(L)'
;MLVVGLLWQAAAVGYVSAPSETPVDPAEHSWKLFAPNPPTTDGYFVVRGSLSSGETVDLYPHADTADEPPPDTAATYPTARWRKYLSEARRNEAVRRQFADYLCRRGVDGHDAAVERLTMAYVQESVRLDEPNTVERIALGRYDCPVGS
;
A
#
# COMPACT_ATOMS: atom_id res chain seq x y z
N MET A 1 19.26 -34.70 2.49
CA MET A 1 18.41 -33.63 1.90
C MET A 1 18.57 -32.30 2.64
N LEU A 2 18.36 -32.22 3.96
CA LEU A 2 18.48 -30.97 4.73
C LEU A 2 19.92 -30.40 4.82
N VAL A 3 20.91 -31.29 5.02
CA VAL A 3 22.35 -30.91 5.06
C VAL A 3 22.81 -30.32 3.73
N VAL A 4 22.36 -30.87 2.61
CA VAL A 4 22.68 -30.35 1.26
C VAL A 4 22.07 -28.97 1.06
N GLY A 5 20.81 -28.76 1.49
CA GLY A 5 20.17 -27.45 1.44
C GLY A 5 20.89 -26.39 2.27
N LEU A 6 21.33 -26.73 3.50
CA LEU A 6 22.07 -25.81 4.37
C LEU A 6 23.46 -25.46 3.81
N LEU A 7 24.18 -26.46 3.27
CA LEU A 7 25.47 -26.24 2.62
C LEU A 7 25.33 -25.35 1.38
N TRP A 8 24.24 -25.49 0.63
CA TRP A 8 23.94 -24.64 -0.52
C TRP A 8 23.68 -23.17 -0.12
N GLN A 9 22.95 -22.94 0.98
CA GLN A 9 22.75 -21.58 1.51
C GLN A 9 24.06 -20.98 2.05
N ALA A 10 24.88 -21.77 2.73
CA ALA A 10 26.19 -21.32 3.22
C ALA A 10 27.13 -20.95 2.06
N ALA A 11 27.07 -21.67 0.93
CA ALA A 11 27.84 -21.35 -0.26
C ALA A 11 27.35 -20.06 -0.95
N ALA A 12 26.03 -19.87 -1.07
CA ALA A 12 25.43 -18.69 -1.69
C ALA A 12 25.75 -17.38 -0.95
N VAL A 13 25.98 -17.43 0.37
CA VAL A 13 26.37 -16.26 1.19
C VAL A 13 27.90 -16.17 1.34
N GLY A 14 28.68 -17.03 0.68
CA GLY A 14 30.14 -16.97 0.64
C GLY A 14 30.85 -17.53 1.89
N TYR A 15 30.14 -18.26 2.74
CA TYR A 15 30.70 -18.84 3.97
C TYR A 15 31.50 -20.14 3.69
N VAL A 16 31.16 -20.84 2.61
CA VAL A 16 31.89 -22.02 2.12
C VAL A 16 32.08 -21.92 0.60
N SER A 17 33.18 -22.46 0.09
CA SER A 17 33.44 -22.49 -1.35
C SER A 17 32.52 -23.50 -2.03
N ALA A 18 31.78 -23.08 -3.06
CA ALA A 18 31.05 -24.01 -3.93
C ALA A 18 32.05 -24.86 -4.75
N PRO A 19 31.77 -26.16 -4.99
CA PRO A 19 32.55 -26.96 -5.93
C PRO A 19 32.51 -26.29 -7.32
N SER A 20 33.66 -26.16 -7.98
CA SER A 20 33.80 -25.43 -9.25
C SER A 20 33.11 -26.07 -10.46
N GLU A 21 32.53 -27.27 -10.31
CA GLU A 21 31.89 -28.04 -11.40
C GLU A 21 30.45 -28.42 -11.10
N THR A 22 29.67 -27.50 -10.54
CA THR A 22 28.21 -27.61 -10.58
C THR A 22 27.68 -26.85 -11.81
N PRO A 23 26.83 -27.46 -12.67
CA PRO A 23 26.23 -26.79 -13.84
C PRO A 23 25.28 -25.63 -13.49
N VAL A 24 25.18 -25.29 -12.21
CA VAL A 24 24.10 -24.51 -11.60
C VAL A 24 24.75 -23.57 -10.59
N ASP A 25 24.65 -22.26 -10.83
CA ASP A 25 25.16 -21.23 -9.93
C ASP A 25 24.28 -21.13 -8.67
N PRO A 26 24.82 -21.34 -7.45
CA PRO A 26 24.07 -21.18 -6.21
C PRO A 26 23.45 -19.80 -6.01
N ALA A 27 24.06 -18.74 -6.58
CA ALA A 27 23.52 -17.38 -6.52
C ALA A 27 22.22 -17.23 -7.32
N GLU A 28 22.11 -17.93 -8.45
CA GLU A 28 20.90 -17.97 -9.31
C GLU A 28 19.75 -18.78 -8.70
N HIS A 29 20.07 -19.71 -7.79
CA HIS A 29 19.10 -20.60 -7.12
C HIS A 29 19.01 -20.40 -5.59
N SER A 30 19.37 -19.22 -5.11
CA SER A 30 19.12 -18.78 -3.74
C SER A 30 17.67 -18.30 -3.56
N TRP A 31 17.23 -17.98 -2.33
CA TRP A 31 15.87 -17.53 -1.96
C TRP A 31 15.31 -16.29 -2.72
N LYS A 32 16.01 -15.81 -3.75
CA LYS A 32 15.55 -14.80 -4.72
C LYS A 32 14.48 -15.31 -5.68
N LEU A 33 14.24 -16.63 -5.81
CA LEU A 33 13.27 -17.21 -6.75
C LEU A 33 11.83 -16.66 -6.61
N PHE A 34 11.43 -16.22 -5.42
CA PHE A 34 10.05 -15.77 -5.15
C PHE A 34 9.89 -14.25 -5.11
N ALA A 35 10.99 -13.51 -5.03
CA ALA A 35 10.98 -12.05 -5.04
C ALA A 35 12.36 -11.54 -5.49
N PRO A 36 12.74 -11.73 -6.76
CA PRO A 36 14.04 -11.27 -7.24
C PRO A 36 14.15 -9.74 -7.23
N ASN A 37 13.01 -9.07 -7.38
CA ASN A 37 12.84 -7.62 -7.22
C ASN A 37 11.62 -7.40 -6.31
N PRO A 38 11.78 -7.49 -4.98
CA PRO A 38 10.67 -7.27 -4.06
C PRO A 38 10.13 -5.83 -4.24
N PRO A 39 8.83 -5.60 -4.03
CA PRO A 39 8.30 -4.24 -4.00
C PRO A 39 9.07 -3.41 -2.96
N THR A 40 9.62 -2.29 -3.38
CA THR A 40 10.34 -1.35 -2.50
C THR A 40 9.45 -0.20 -2.04
N THR A 41 8.16 -0.26 -2.35
CA THR A 41 7.20 0.75 -1.94
C THR A 41 5.98 0.11 -1.30
N ASP A 42 5.50 0.74 -0.25
CA ASP A 42 4.20 0.48 0.34
C ASP A 42 3.44 1.80 0.53
N GLY A 43 2.18 1.73 0.93
CA GLY A 43 1.43 2.94 1.20
C GLY A 43 -0.06 2.75 1.35
N TYR A 44 -0.73 3.84 1.72
CA TYR A 44 -2.13 3.86 2.11
C TYR A 44 -2.83 5.11 1.58
N PHE A 45 -4.15 5.03 1.48
CA PHE A 45 -4.98 6.16 1.08
C PHE A 45 -5.31 7.03 2.28
N VAL A 46 -5.29 8.35 2.08
CA VAL A 46 -5.84 9.34 3.03
C VAL A 46 -6.99 10.04 2.32
N VAL A 47 -8.22 9.91 2.85
CA VAL A 47 -9.41 10.49 2.23
C VAL A 47 -10.13 11.41 3.20
N ARG A 48 -9.96 12.72 3.02
CA ARG A 48 -10.60 13.72 3.89
C ARG A 48 -11.87 14.25 3.25
N GLY A 49 -12.99 14.08 3.94
CA GLY A 49 -14.31 14.57 3.56
C GLY A 49 -14.68 15.83 4.32
N SER A 50 -15.13 16.86 3.62
CA SER A 50 -15.78 18.04 4.21
C SER A 50 -17.29 17.80 4.26
N LEU A 51 -17.85 17.85 5.46
CA LEU A 51 -19.27 17.68 5.71
C LEU A 51 -20.02 19.00 5.57
N SER A 52 -21.32 18.94 5.31
CA SER A 52 -22.21 20.12 5.27
C SER A 52 -22.34 20.83 6.62
N SER A 53 -21.93 20.18 7.72
CA SER A 53 -21.79 20.81 9.04
C SER A 53 -20.56 21.73 9.15
N GLY A 54 -19.65 21.67 8.17
CA GLY A 54 -18.34 22.34 8.20
C GLY A 54 -17.21 21.47 8.79
N GLU A 55 -17.54 20.29 9.34
CA GLU A 55 -16.56 19.37 9.90
C GLU A 55 -15.75 18.67 8.80
N THR A 56 -14.49 18.31 9.10
CA THR A 56 -13.67 17.46 8.23
C THR A 56 -13.41 16.12 8.90
N VAL A 57 -13.76 15.04 8.19
CA VAL A 57 -13.70 13.66 8.69
C VAL A 57 -12.86 12.78 7.77
N ASP A 58 -12.33 11.68 8.30
CA ASP A 58 -11.72 10.62 7.49
C ASP A 58 -12.83 9.71 6.92
N LEU A 59 -12.93 9.67 5.59
CA LEU A 59 -13.93 8.85 4.89
C LEU A 59 -13.48 7.40 4.68
N TYR A 60 -12.22 7.07 4.97
CA TYR A 60 -11.67 5.73 4.81
C TYR A 60 -10.83 5.30 6.04
N PRO A 61 -11.44 5.22 7.24
CA PRO A 61 -10.73 5.05 8.52
C PRO A 61 -10.39 3.58 8.80
N HIS A 62 -9.81 2.86 7.84
CA HIS A 62 -9.38 1.47 8.07
C HIS A 62 -8.04 1.36 8.81
N ALA A 63 -7.35 2.48 8.98
CA ALA A 63 -6.40 2.75 10.05
C ALA A 63 -6.51 4.25 10.37
N ASP A 64 -6.05 4.72 11.53
CA ASP A 64 -5.96 6.17 11.82
C ASP A 64 -4.99 6.83 10.82
N THR A 65 -5.48 7.18 9.63
CA THR A 65 -4.64 7.71 8.54
C THR A 65 -4.34 9.19 8.72
N ALA A 66 -4.54 9.69 9.94
CA ALA A 66 -4.78 11.10 10.22
C ALA A 66 -3.59 11.97 9.84
N ASP A 67 -2.34 11.63 10.21
CA ASP A 67 -1.14 12.38 9.81
C ASP A 67 0.19 11.61 9.86
N GLU A 68 0.27 10.47 10.57
CA GLU A 68 1.48 9.63 10.67
C GLU A 68 1.24 8.27 9.99
N PRO A 69 2.28 7.62 9.41
CA PRO A 69 2.13 6.27 8.87
C PRO A 69 1.56 5.31 9.92
N PRO A 70 0.52 4.52 9.59
CA PRO A 70 0.04 3.51 10.51
C PRO A 70 1.16 2.50 10.76
N PRO A 71 1.24 1.91 11.97
CA PRO A 71 2.25 0.92 12.31
C PRO A 71 2.17 -0.34 11.42
N ASP A 72 1.00 -0.59 10.84
CA ASP A 72 0.76 -1.61 9.83
C ASP A 72 -0.05 -1.01 8.66
N THR A 73 0.65 -0.76 7.54
CA THR A 73 0.05 -0.31 6.27
C THR A 73 -0.92 -1.33 5.68
N ALA A 74 -0.71 -2.63 5.90
CA ALA A 74 -1.57 -3.67 5.36
C ALA A 74 -2.95 -3.64 6.03
N ALA A 75 -3.02 -3.22 7.30
CA ALA A 75 -4.28 -3.05 8.03
C ALA A 75 -5.21 -1.99 7.40
N THR A 76 -4.66 -1.03 6.65
CA THR A 76 -5.46 -0.02 5.92
C THR A 76 -6.27 -0.61 4.77
N TYR A 77 -6.01 -1.88 4.40
CA TYR A 77 -6.74 -2.60 3.37
C TYR A 77 -7.51 -3.77 4.01
N PRO A 78 -8.84 -3.64 4.22
CA PRO A 78 -9.62 -4.64 4.95
C PRO A 78 -9.58 -6.05 4.36
N THR A 79 -9.34 -6.14 3.04
CA THR A 79 -9.21 -7.43 2.34
C THR A 79 -8.19 -7.33 1.20
N ALA A 80 -7.70 -8.47 0.73
CA ALA A 80 -6.88 -8.54 -0.48
C ALA A 80 -7.59 -7.98 -1.72
N ARG A 81 -8.93 -8.11 -1.80
CA ARG A 81 -9.74 -7.52 -2.89
C ARG A 81 -9.74 -5.99 -2.82
N TRP A 82 -9.87 -5.43 -1.61
CA TRP A 82 -9.73 -3.99 -1.37
C TRP A 82 -8.35 -3.48 -1.78
N ARG A 83 -7.29 -4.18 -1.38
CA ARG A 83 -5.91 -3.85 -1.79
C ARG A 83 -5.75 -3.84 -3.31
N LYS A 84 -6.28 -4.84 -4.01
CA LYS A 84 -6.22 -4.90 -5.48
C LYS A 84 -7.03 -3.76 -6.12
N TYR A 85 -8.26 -3.53 -5.68
CA TYR A 85 -9.11 -2.45 -6.18
C TYR A 85 -8.46 -1.06 -6.01
N LEU A 86 -7.94 -0.77 -4.82
CA LEU A 86 -7.31 0.51 -4.52
C LEU A 86 -5.95 0.69 -5.22
N SER A 87 -5.24 -0.41 -5.50
CA SER A 87 -4.06 -0.37 -6.38
C SER A 87 -4.41 0.13 -7.79
N GLU A 88 -5.56 -0.29 -8.33
CA GLU A 88 -6.07 0.21 -9.61
C GLU A 88 -6.57 1.65 -9.49
N ALA A 89 -7.31 2.01 -8.44
CA ALA A 89 -7.77 3.38 -8.19
C ALA A 89 -6.60 4.38 -8.08
N ARG A 90 -5.45 3.96 -7.54
CA ARG A 90 -4.25 4.80 -7.49
C ARG A 90 -3.77 5.19 -8.89
N ARG A 91 -3.84 4.27 -9.85
CA ARG A 91 -3.26 4.42 -11.19
C ARG A 91 -4.26 4.89 -12.24
N ASN A 92 -5.56 4.67 -12.03
CA ASN A 92 -6.62 4.95 -13.00
C ASN A 92 -7.64 5.95 -12.42
N GLU A 93 -7.73 7.14 -13.02
CA GLU A 93 -8.64 8.19 -12.57
C GLU A 93 -10.11 7.79 -12.63
N ALA A 94 -10.54 7.01 -13.62
CA ALA A 94 -11.94 6.59 -13.74
C ALA A 94 -12.34 5.66 -12.58
N VAL A 95 -11.47 4.71 -12.23
CA VAL A 95 -11.67 3.84 -11.05
C VAL A 95 -11.63 4.65 -9.77
N ARG A 96 -10.70 5.63 -9.69
CA ARG A 96 -10.60 6.54 -8.54
C ARG A 96 -11.85 7.38 -8.32
N ARG A 97 -12.44 7.90 -9.40
CA ARG A 97 -13.69 8.65 -9.35
C ARG A 97 -14.84 7.78 -8.86
N GLN A 98 -14.95 6.54 -9.33
CA GLN A 98 -15.94 5.59 -8.82
C GLN A 98 -15.77 5.30 -7.32
N PHE A 99 -14.53 5.24 -6.84
CA PHE A 99 -14.25 5.09 -5.41
C PHE A 99 -14.68 6.33 -4.62
N ALA A 100 -14.38 7.54 -5.12
CA ALA A 100 -14.84 8.79 -4.53
C ALA A 100 -16.38 8.84 -4.46
N ASP A 101 -17.08 8.48 -5.54
CA ASP A 101 -18.55 8.46 -5.58
C ASP A 101 -19.14 7.47 -4.57
N TYR A 102 -18.49 6.32 -4.38
CA TYR A 102 -18.87 5.36 -3.33
C TYR A 102 -18.74 5.96 -1.93
N LEU A 103 -17.64 6.67 -1.65
CA LEU A 103 -17.42 7.31 -0.34
C LEU A 103 -18.42 8.45 -0.10
N CYS A 104 -18.74 9.25 -1.12
CA CYS A 104 -19.79 10.27 -1.03
C CYS A 104 -21.14 9.66 -0.63
N ARG A 105 -21.54 8.52 -1.25
CA ARG A 105 -22.80 7.84 -0.94
C ARG A 105 -22.79 7.12 0.41
N ARG A 106 -21.64 6.56 0.81
CA ARG A 106 -21.49 5.85 2.07
C ARG A 106 -21.59 6.80 3.27
N GLY A 107 -21.02 7.99 3.16
CA GLY A 107 -20.91 8.92 4.29
C GLY A 107 -19.98 8.38 5.38
N VAL A 108 -20.20 8.84 6.61
CA VAL A 108 -19.46 8.42 7.81
C VAL A 108 -20.45 7.95 8.86
N ASP A 109 -20.21 6.78 9.44
CA ASP A 109 -21.04 6.25 10.51
C ASP A 109 -21.07 7.25 11.68
N GLY A 110 -22.27 7.51 12.22
CA GLY A 110 -22.47 8.47 13.32
C GLY A 110 -22.54 9.95 12.90
N HIS A 111 -22.52 10.26 11.59
CA HIS A 111 -22.71 11.62 11.09
C HIS A 111 -23.92 11.68 10.14
N ASP A 112 -24.89 12.55 10.45
CA ASP A 112 -26.05 12.79 9.59
C ASP A 112 -25.77 13.84 8.50
N ALA A 113 -24.69 14.60 8.63
CA ALA A 113 -24.30 15.62 7.67
C ALA A 113 -23.77 14.99 6.37
N ALA A 114 -24.21 15.54 5.22
CA ALA A 114 -23.78 15.04 3.92
C ALA A 114 -22.30 15.39 3.66
N VAL A 115 -21.57 14.49 3.01
CA VAL A 115 -20.25 14.81 2.46
C VAL A 115 -20.46 15.73 1.27
N GLU A 116 -19.95 16.97 1.32
CA GLU A 116 -20.04 17.92 0.20
C GLU A 116 -18.90 17.72 -0.79
N ARG A 117 -17.75 17.32 -0.26
CA ARG A 117 -16.51 17.22 -1.02
C ARG A 117 -15.53 16.31 -0.32
N LEU A 118 -14.70 15.62 -1.09
CA LEU A 118 -13.55 14.90 -0.56
C LEU A 118 -12.27 15.21 -1.30
N THR A 119 -11.16 15.06 -0.59
CA THR A 119 -9.80 15.07 -1.14
C THR A 119 -9.16 13.71 -0.92
N MET A 120 -8.42 13.25 -1.93
CA MET A 120 -7.77 11.95 -1.90
C MET A 120 -6.28 12.12 -2.10
N ALA A 121 -5.50 11.50 -1.23
CA ALA A 121 -4.06 11.38 -1.35
C ALA A 121 -3.62 9.94 -1.14
N TYR A 122 -2.44 9.61 -1.65
CA TYR A 122 -1.75 8.36 -1.35
C TYR A 122 -0.45 8.69 -0.63
N VAL A 123 -0.27 8.14 0.56
CA VAL A 123 0.99 8.24 1.29
C VAL A 123 1.82 7.04 0.90
N GLN A 124 2.94 7.28 0.22
CA GLN A 124 3.88 6.26 -0.22
C GLN A 124 5.08 6.23 0.69
N GLU A 125 5.40 5.05 1.21
CA GLU A 125 6.66 4.79 1.90
C GLU A 125 7.59 4.04 0.95
N SER A 126 8.84 4.51 0.81
CA SER A 126 9.88 3.82 0.04
C SER A 126 10.88 3.17 0.99
N VAL A 127 11.00 1.85 0.88
CA VAL A 127 11.89 1.03 1.68
C VAL A 127 13.32 1.20 1.18
N ARG A 128 14.23 1.58 2.09
CA ARG A 128 15.67 1.71 1.81
C ARG A 128 16.45 0.82 2.78
N LEU A 129 17.43 0.07 2.26
CA LEU A 129 18.17 -0.92 3.05
C LEU A 129 19.20 -0.27 3.99
N ASP A 130 19.89 0.76 3.50
CA ASP A 130 21.01 1.41 4.21
C ASP A 130 20.64 2.79 4.76
N GLU A 131 19.41 3.25 4.52
CA GLU A 131 18.91 4.57 4.89
C GLU A 131 17.51 4.48 5.50
N PRO A 132 17.07 5.47 6.30
CA PRO A 132 15.70 5.52 6.78
C PRO A 132 14.69 5.51 5.61
N ASN A 133 13.51 4.93 5.77
CA ASN A 133 12.50 4.98 4.72
C ASN A 133 12.09 6.44 4.43
N THR A 134 11.68 6.71 3.19
CA THR A 134 11.10 8.02 2.83
C THR A 134 9.60 7.94 2.72
N VAL A 135 8.92 8.97 3.20
CA VAL A 135 7.47 9.10 3.11
C VAL A 135 7.13 10.28 2.20
N GLU A 136 6.31 10.04 1.19
CA GLU A 136 5.82 11.05 0.26
C GLU A 136 4.29 11.05 0.22
N ARG A 137 3.68 12.23 0.29
CA ARG A 137 2.23 12.40 0.15
C ARG A 137 1.87 12.85 -1.26
N ILE A 138 1.30 11.94 -2.03
CA ILE A 138 0.93 12.15 -3.44
C ILE A 138 -0.55 12.57 -3.51
N ALA A 139 -0.83 13.78 -3.98
CA ALA A 139 -2.20 14.23 -4.21
C ALA A 139 -2.83 13.50 -5.41
N LEU A 140 -3.97 12.83 -5.19
CA LEU A 140 -4.67 12.07 -6.23
C LEU A 140 -5.89 12.78 -6.80
N GLY A 141 -6.43 13.78 -6.08
CA GLY A 141 -7.48 14.65 -6.59
C GLY A 141 -8.44 15.18 -5.53
N ARG A 142 -9.38 16.00 -6.01
CA ARG A 142 -10.48 16.61 -5.26
C ARG A 142 -11.77 16.29 -6.02
N TYR A 143 -12.80 15.88 -5.29
CA TYR A 143 -14.06 15.41 -5.87
C TYR A 143 -15.20 16.08 -5.11
N ASP A 144 -16.12 16.72 -5.83
CA ASP A 144 -17.36 17.24 -5.26
C ASP A 144 -18.39 16.11 -5.24
N CYS A 145 -19.11 16.00 -4.12
CA CYS A 145 -20.12 14.97 -3.94
C CYS A 145 -21.47 15.47 -4.46
N PRO A 146 -22.19 14.68 -5.27
CA PRO A 146 -23.52 15.05 -5.72
C PRO A 146 -24.49 15.09 -4.53
N VAL A 147 -25.24 16.17 -4.44
CA VAL A 147 -26.23 16.38 -3.38
C VAL A 147 -27.49 15.59 -3.72
N GLY A 148 -27.70 14.46 -3.02
CA GLY A 148 -28.91 13.64 -3.13
C GLY A 148 -28.93 12.66 -4.30
N SER A 149 -29.06 11.37 -3.99
CA SER A 149 -29.57 10.34 -4.90
C SER A 149 -30.46 9.38 -4.12
#